data_AF-A0A965R466-F1
#
_entry.id   AF-A0A965R466-F1
#
_cell.length_a   1.000
_cell.length_b   1.000
_cell.length_c   1.000
_cell.angle_alpha   90.00
_cell.angle_beta   90.00
_cell.angle_gamma   90.00
#
_symmetry.space_group_name_H-M   'P 1'
#
loop_
_entity.id
_entity.type
_entity.pdbx_description
1 polymer ?
#
loop_
_entity_poly.entity_id
_entity_poly.type
_entity_poly.pdbx_seq_one_letter_code
_entity_poly.pdbx_strand_id
1 'polypeptide(L)'
;MPGLSRPLFEPSVLELALRVSRLPPGSLVLIDGASGTGKTTLASEIERVLSGVDVPEVLHMDDLYPGWDGLEAGIRNLHQWILKPRADGQPVRWQRYDWHAQRFDGNFTLD
;
A
#
# COMPACT_ATOMS: atom_id res chain seq x y z
N MET A 1 -6.12 25.98 -23.87
CA MET A 1 -6.91 24.75 -23.72
C MET A 1 -7.92 25.00 -22.59
N PRO A 2 -9.23 25.02 -22.84
CA PRO A 2 -10.24 25.23 -21.80
C PRO A 2 -10.30 24.02 -20.86
N GLY A 3 -10.79 24.27 -19.65
CA GLY A 3 -10.64 23.45 -18.46
C GLY A 3 -11.08 22.00 -18.61
N LEU A 4 -10.18 21.09 -18.21
CA LEU A 4 -10.59 19.86 -17.57
C LEU A 4 -11.31 20.25 -16.27
N SER A 5 -12.64 20.22 -16.31
CA SER A 5 -13.47 20.30 -15.11
C SER A 5 -12.93 19.30 -14.09
N ARG A 6 -12.43 19.79 -12.95
CA ARG A 6 -12.19 18.91 -11.79
C ARG A 6 -13.50 18.16 -11.52
N PRO A 7 -13.45 16.84 -11.25
CA PRO A 7 -14.65 16.09 -10.91
C PRO A 7 -15.38 16.80 -9.75
N LEU A 8 -16.72 16.84 -9.84
CA LEU A 8 -17.59 17.58 -8.91
C LEU A 8 -17.59 17.03 -7.47
N PHE A 9 -16.87 15.93 -7.20
CA PHE A 9 -16.65 15.37 -5.87
C PHE A 9 -15.27 14.72 -5.82
N GLU A 10 -14.33 15.35 -5.11
CA GLU A 10 -13.18 14.66 -4.56
C GLU A 10 -13.65 14.03 -3.23
N PRO A 11 -13.71 12.70 -3.09
CA PRO A 11 -14.15 12.09 -1.85
C PRO A 11 -13.22 12.55 -0.72
N SER A 12 -13.80 12.99 0.40
CA SER A 12 -13.01 13.34 1.57
C SER A 12 -12.26 12.10 2.10
N VAL A 13 -11.13 12.30 2.77
CA VAL A 13 -10.40 11.22 3.46
C VAL A 13 -11.33 10.40 4.36
N LEU A 14 -12.25 11.06 5.06
CA LEU A 14 -13.23 10.39 5.93
C LEU A 14 -14.13 9.43 5.15
N GLU A 15 -14.60 9.83 3.97
CA GLU A 15 -15.44 8.97 3.14
C GLU A 15 -14.66 7.74 2.64
N LEU A 16 -13.41 7.94 2.23
CA LEU A 16 -12.54 6.84 1.82
C LEU A 16 -12.26 5.88 2.98
N ALA A 17 -11.92 6.40 4.15
CA ALA A 17 -11.70 5.60 5.36
C ALA A 17 -12.94 4.78 5.73
N LEU A 18 -14.14 5.37 5.67
CA LEU A 18 -15.40 4.65 5.92
C LEU A 18 -15.69 3.56 4.87
N ARG A 19 -15.24 3.73 3.62
CA ARG A 19 -15.35 2.68 2.61
C ARG A 19 -14.37 1.54 2.92
N VAL A 20 -13.12 1.87 3.28
CA VAL A 20 -12.09 0.91 3.69
C VAL A 20 -12.55 0.09 4.90
N SER A 21 -13.11 0.75 5.93
CA SER A 21 -13.53 0.09 7.17
C SER A 21 -14.72 -0.87 7.01
N ARG A 22 -15.38 -0.87 5.85
CA ARG A 22 -16.53 -1.75 5.54
C ARG A 22 -16.13 -2.90 4.62
N LEU A 23 -14.88 -2.94 4.17
CA LEU A 23 -14.39 -4.05 3.37
C LEU A 23 -14.31 -5.31 4.24
N PRO A 24 -14.53 -6.51 3.66
CA PRO A 24 -14.32 -7.75 4.38
C PRO A 24 -12.88 -7.85 4.95
N PRO A 25 -12.69 -8.48 6.12
CA PRO A 25 -11.36 -8.77 6.64
C PRO A 25 -10.49 -9.46 5.58
N GLY A 26 -9.22 -9.05 5.48
CA GLY A 26 -8.32 -9.58 4.45
C GLY A 26 -8.42 -8.89 3.08
N SER A 27 -9.23 -7.84 2.93
CA SER A 27 -9.27 -7.06 1.69
C SER A 27 -7.96 -6.31 1.42
N LEU A 28 -7.61 -6.16 0.15
CA LEU A 28 -6.47 -5.36 -0.31
C LEU A 28 -6.98 -4.07 -0.97
N VAL A 29 -6.40 -2.94 -0.59
CA VAL A 29 -6.70 -1.63 -1.18
C VAL A 29 -5.44 -1.12 -1.88
N LEU A 30 -5.58 -0.78 -3.17
CA LEU A 30 -4.49 -0.19 -3.95
C LEU A 30 -4.67 1.33 -3.99
N ILE A 31 -3.62 2.06 -3.58
CA ILE A 31 -3.52 3.50 -3.77
C ILE A 31 -2.46 3.73 -4.85
N ASP A 32 -2.90 4.08 -6.05
CA ASP A 32 -2.05 4.31 -7.21
C ASP A 32 -2.09 5.76 -7.71
N GLY A 33 -1.02 6.19 -8.36
CA GLY A 33 -0.82 7.54 -8.85
C GLY A 33 0.65 7.86 -9.06
N ALA A 34 0.94 8.92 -9.83
CA ALA A 34 2.31 9.35 -10.13
C ALA A 34 3.13 9.68 -8.86
N SER A 35 4.45 9.75 -9.00
CA SER A 35 5.31 10.19 -7.89
C SER A 35 4.94 11.60 -7.45
N GLY A 36 4.93 11.84 -6.13
CA GLY A 36 4.61 13.15 -5.54
C GLY A 36 3.12 13.52 -5.47
N THR A 37 2.18 12.66 -5.88
CA THR A 37 0.73 12.96 -5.84
C THR A 37 0.08 12.81 -4.47
N GLY A 38 0.85 12.46 -3.43
CA GLY A 38 0.33 12.35 -2.05
C GLY A 38 -0.20 10.99 -1.64
N LYS A 39 0.12 9.90 -2.35
CA LYS A 39 -0.31 8.52 -2.01
C LYS A 39 0.01 8.13 -0.56
N THR A 40 1.26 8.34 -0.14
CA THR A 40 1.71 8.07 1.23
C THR A 40 0.93 8.91 2.23
N THR A 41 0.70 10.19 1.94
CA THR A 41 -0.11 11.08 2.78
C THR A 41 -1.54 10.57 2.89
N LEU A 42 -2.17 10.15 1.79
CA LEU A 42 -3.52 9.61 1.79
C LEU A 42 -3.63 8.32 2.62
N ALA A 43 -2.67 7.40 2.48
CA ALA A 43 -2.61 6.17 3.27
C ALA A 43 -2.54 6.48 4.77
N SER A 44 -1.60 7.33 5.19
CA SER A 44 -1.45 7.72 6.59
C SER A 44 -2.66 8.47 7.16
N GLU A 45 -3.33 9.27 6.35
CA GLU A 45 -4.56 9.96 6.75
C GLU A 45 -5.74 8.98 6.93
N ILE A 46 -5.85 7.94 6.10
CA ILE A 46 -6.82 6.85 6.27
C ILE A 46 -6.52 6.06 7.55
N GLU A 47 -5.27 5.65 7.77
CA GLU A 47 -4.84 4.97 9.00
C GLU A 47 -5.18 5.80 10.24
N ARG A 48 -4.91 7.11 10.21
CA ARG A 48 -5.23 8.02 11.30
C ARG A 48 -6.72 8.06 11.60
N VAL A 49 -7.57 8.13 10.58
CA VAL A 49 -9.03 8.15 10.76
C VAL A 49 -9.55 6.83 11.34
N LEU A 50 -8.94 5.70 10.97
CA LEU A 50 -9.32 4.37 11.44
C LEU A 50 -8.64 3.95 12.75
N SER A 51 -7.75 4.81 13.28
CA SER A 51 -7.06 4.55 14.54
C SER A 51 -8.05 4.26 15.68
N GLY A 52 -7.88 3.11 16.34
CA GLY A 52 -8.72 2.68 17.47
C GLY A 52 -9.91 1.77 17.14
N VAL A 53 -10.12 1.41 15.87
CA VAL A 53 -11.14 0.40 15.50
C VAL A 53 -10.50 -0.80 14.84
N ASP A 54 -9.96 -0.61 13.64
CA ASP A 54 -9.29 -1.64 12.85
C ASP A 54 -8.33 -0.91 11.90
N VAL A 55 -7.04 -0.90 12.23
CA VAL A 55 -6.05 -0.11 11.52
C VAL A 55 -5.54 -0.93 10.34
N PRO A 56 -5.74 -0.47 9.09
CA PRO A 56 -5.21 -1.19 7.94
C PRO A 56 -3.69 -1.11 7.96
N GLU A 57 -3.07 -2.23 7.60
CA GLU A 57 -1.62 -2.32 7.47
C GLU A 57 -1.18 -1.79 6.10
N VAL A 58 -0.20 -0.89 6.09
CA VAL A 58 0.28 -0.22 4.87
C VAL A 58 1.57 -0.87 4.35
N LEU A 59 1.51 -1.35 3.11
CA LEU A 59 2.67 -1.86 2.37
C LEU A 59 3.07 -0.89 1.26
N HIS A 60 4.33 -0.46 1.27
CA HIS A 60 4.89 0.35 0.19
C HIS A 60 5.47 -0.56 -0.90
N MET A 61 5.02 -0.41 -2.15
CA MET A 61 5.53 -1.20 -3.27
C MET A 61 7.04 -0.99 -3.51
N ASP A 62 7.56 0.20 -3.21
CA ASP A 62 8.98 0.52 -3.32
C ASP A 62 9.87 -0.31 -2.38
N ASP A 63 9.29 -0.90 -1.32
CA ASP A 63 10.01 -1.78 -0.41
C ASP A 63 10.31 -3.15 -1.05
N LEU A 64 9.59 -3.52 -2.11
CA LEU A 64 9.68 -4.84 -2.73
C LEU A 64 10.63 -4.86 -3.93
N TYR A 65 11.05 -3.70 -4.41
CA TYR A 65 11.80 -3.53 -5.66
C TYR A 65 13.30 -3.58 -5.39
N PRO A 66 14.04 -4.59 -5.90
CA PRO A 66 15.49 -4.59 -5.81
C PRO A 66 16.09 -3.58 -6.81
N GLY A 67 16.09 -2.31 -6.42
CA GLY A 67 16.59 -1.21 -7.22
C GLY A 67 15.65 -0.82 -8.36
N TRP A 68 16.10 0.13 -9.19
CA TRP A 68 15.30 0.73 -10.26
C TRP A 68 14.92 -0.25 -11.37
N ASP A 69 15.79 -1.22 -11.67
CA ASP A 69 15.53 -2.27 -12.64
C ASP A 69 14.75 -3.46 -12.04
N GLY A 70 14.39 -3.36 -10.75
CA GLY A 70 13.82 -4.43 -9.96
C GLY A 70 12.34 -4.68 -10.15
N LEU A 71 11.63 -3.99 -11.06
CA LEU A 71 10.16 -4.06 -11.17
C LEU A 71 9.62 -5.49 -11.30
N GLU A 72 10.21 -6.30 -12.18
CA GLU A 72 9.77 -7.68 -12.40
C GLU A 72 10.00 -8.55 -11.15
N ALA A 73 11.16 -8.37 -10.49
CA ALA A 73 11.46 -9.02 -9.23
C ALA A 73 10.53 -8.55 -8.11
N GLY A 74 10.17 -7.27 -8.11
CA GLY A 74 9.19 -6.64 -7.26
C GLY A 74 7.81 -7.28 -7.33
N ILE A 75 7.32 -7.53 -8.54
CA ILE A 75 6.05 -8.20 -8.76
C ILE A 75 6.11 -9.64 -8.23
N ARG A 76 7.22 -10.36 -8.47
CA ARG A 76 7.43 -11.70 -7.91
C ARG A 76 7.44 -11.66 -6.38
N ASN A 77 8.13 -10.70 -5.79
CA ASN A 77 8.21 -10.49 -4.35
C ASN A 77 6.82 -10.21 -3.77
N LEU A 78 6.05 -9.30 -4.35
CA LEU A 78 4.65 -9.04 -3.95
C LEU A 78 3.82 -10.33 -3.96
N HIS A 79 3.92 -11.12 -5.03
CA HIS A 79 3.15 -12.35 -5.14
C HIS A 79 3.59 -13.39 -4.10
N GLN A 80 4.89 -13.64 -3.97
CA GLN A 80 5.43 -14.71 -3.11
C GLN A 80 5.37 -14.37 -1.63
N TRP A 81 5.60 -13.11 -1.26
CA TRP A 81 5.73 -12.68 0.12
C TRP A 81 4.41 -12.22 0.73
N ILE A 82 3.51 -11.68 -0.10
CA ILE A 82 2.29 -11.02 0.37
C ILE A 82 1.04 -11.74 -0.13
N LEU A 83 0.82 -11.79 -1.44
CA LEU A 83 -0.47 -12.23 -1.99
C LEU A 83 -0.72 -13.72 -1.79
N LYS A 84 0.27 -14.57 -2.06
CA LYS A 84 0.11 -16.02 -1.90
C LYS A 84 -0.06 -16.43 -0.42
N PRO A 85 0.78 -15.99 0.53
CA PRO A 85 0.56 -16.31 1.96
C PRO A 85 -0.80 -15.82 2.45
N ARG A 86 -1.21 -14.61 2.08
CA ARG A 86 -2.52 -14.05 2.46
C ARG A 86 -3.68 -14.87 1.91
N ALA A 87 -3.60 -15.30 0.65
CA ALA A 87 -4.61 -16.16 0.05
C ALA A 87 -4.71 -17.54 0.73
N ASP A 88 -3.61 -18.02 1.31
CA ASP A 88 -3.54 -19.28 2.05
C ASP A 88 -3.88 -19.13 3.55
N GLY A 89 -4.26 -17.92 4.00
CA GLY A 89 -4.51 -17.63 5.42
C GLY A 89 -3.25 -17.76 6.30
N GLN A 90 -2.06 -17.54 5.72
CA GLN A 90 -0.78 -17.56 6.42
C GLN A 90 -0.29 -16.14 6.70
N PRO A 91 0.48 -15.93 7.78
CA PRO A 91 1.14 -14.65 8.03
C PRO A 91 2.01 -14.22 6.86
N VAL A 92 1.92 -12.95 6.53
CA VAL A 92 2.66 -12.30 5.45
C VAL A 92 4.03 -11.88 5.97
N ARG A 93 5.10 -12.09 5.20
CA ARG A 93 6.47 -11.70 5.58
C ARG A 93 7.24 -11.20 4.39
N TRP A 94 7.89 -10.04 4.50
CA TRP A 94 8.75 -9.48 3.46
C TRP A 94 9.99 -8.80 4.01
N GLN A 95 10.92 -8.49 3.11
CA GLN A 95 12.08 -7.66 3.37
C GLN A 95 11.94 -6.34 2.64
N ARG A 96 12.41 -5.26 3.26
CA ARG A 96 12.37 -3.93 2.67
C ARG A 96 13.65 -3.67 1.91
N TYR A 97 13.56 -3.16 0.69
CA TYR A 97 14.74 -2.73 -0.05
C TYR A 97 15.26 -1.41 0.53
N ASP A 98 16.47 -1.45 1.06
CA ASP A 98 17.21 -0.25 1.42
C ASP A 98 17.81 0.35 0.15
N TRP A 99 17.16 1.42 -0.33
CA TRP A 99 17.58 2.17 -1.51
C TRP A 99 18.92 2.89 -1.34
N HIS A 100 19.40 3.13 -0.11
CA HIS A 100 20.71 3.72 0.12
C HIS A 100 21.81 2.66 0.11
N ALA A 101 21.58 1.52 0.77
CA ALA A 101 22.52 0.42 0.83
C ALA A 101 22.47 -0.53 -0.39
N GLN A 102 21.48 -0.36 -1.28
CA GLN A 102 21.25 -1.17 -2.48
C GLN A 102 21.11 -2.68 -2.17
N ARG A 103 20.38 -3.01 -1.10
CA ARG A 103 20.10 -4.39 -0.69
C ARG A 103 18.81 -4.48 0.11
N PHE A 104 18.27 -5.68 0.25
CA PHE A 104 17.21 -5.91 1.23
C PHE A 104 17.76 -5.82 2.65
N ASP A 105 16.98 -5.19 3.53
CA ASP A 105 17.25 -5.08 4.95
C ASP A 105 15.95 -5.15 5.78
N GLY A 106 16.03 -5.77 6.95
CA GLY A 106 14.90 -6.01 7.85
C GLY A 106 13.96 -7.13 7.39
N ASN A 107 13.31 -7.77 8.38
CA ASN A 107 12.20 -8.70 8.16
C ASN A 107 10.95 -8.10 8.79
N PHE A 108 9.92 -7.94 7.98
CA PHE A 108 8.62 -7.41 8.39
C PHE A 108 7.60 -8.54 8.36
N THR A 109 6.63 -8.50 9.28
CA THR A 109 5.57 -9.51 9.38
C THR A 109 4.24 -8.82 9.59
N LEU A 110 3.22 -9.30 8.90
CA LEU A 110 1.82 -8.93 9.07
C LEU A 110 1.04 -10.21 9.38
N ASP A 111 0.37 -10.23 10.53
CA ASP A 111 -0.42 -11.36 11.01
C ASP A 111 -1.84 -11.38 10.43
#